data_AF-A0A136NSE4-F1
#
_entry.id   AF-A0A136NSE4-F1
#
_cell.length_a   1.000
_cell.length_b   1.000
_cell.length_c   1.000
_cell.angle_alpha   90.00
_cell.angle_beta   90.00
_cell.angle_gamma   90.00
#
_symmetry.space_group_name_H-M   'P 1'
#
loop_
_entity.id
_entity.type
_entity.pdbx_description
1 polymer ?
#
loop_
_entity_poly.entity_id
_entity_poly.type
_entity_poly.pdbx_seq_one_letter_code
_entity_poly.pdbx_strand_id
1 'polypeptide(L)' 'QQKGGNPFMDYSLPTAILKFKQGVGRLIRSRSDEGIICILDSRILKKPYGKHFIHSLPECEVIIESEVN' A
#
# COMPACT_ATOMS: atom_id res chain seq x y z
N GLN A 1 -27.05 -6.66 20.28
CA GLN A 1 -25.59 -6.51 20.45
C GLN A 1 -24.98 -6.28 19.07
N GLN A 2 -24.49 -5.08 18.79
CA GLN A 2 -23.76 -4.84 17.54
C GLN A 2 -22.42 -5.58 17.66
N LYS A 3 -22.14 -6.52 16.76
CA LYS A 3 -20.85 -7.22 16.72
C LYS A 3 -19.76 -6.14 16.59
N GLY A 4 -18.95 -5.95 17.63
CA GLY A 4 -17.93 -4.91 17.74
C GLY A 4 -16.73 -5.16 16.83
N GLY A 5 -16.95 -5.12 15.52
CA GLY A 5 -15.90 -5.11 14.50
C GLY A 5 -15.51 -3.69 14.12
N ASN A 6 -14.38 -3.54 13.42
CA ASN A 6 -13.97 -2.26 12.84
C ASN A 6 -14.15 -2.36 11.32
N PRO A 7 -15.25 -1.84 10.74
CA PRO A 7 -15.55 -1.99 9.32
C PRO A 7 -14.44 -1.49 8.39
N PHE A 8 -13.67 -0.49 8.84
CA PHE A 8 -12.51 -0.01 8.10
C PHE A 8 -11.42 -1.08 8.03
N MET A 9 -11.05 -1.68 9.17
CA MET A 9 -10.03 -2.72 9.22
C MET A 9 -10.48 -4.02 8.56
N ASP A 10 -11.76 -4.36 8.71
CA ASP A 10 -12.30 -5.64 8.27
C ASP A 10 -12.66 -5.67 6.78
N TYR A 11 -12.96 -4.52 6.18
CA TYR A 11 -13.41 -4.44 4.77
C TYR A 11 -12.70 -3.37 3.95
N SER A 12 -12.68 -2.12 4.40
CA SER A 12 -12.17 -1.01 3.58
C SER A 12 -10.67 -1.13 3.31
N LEU A 13 -9.89 -1.44 4.34
CA LEU A 13 -8.44 -1.60 4.26
C LEU A 13 -8.05 -2.79 3.35
N PRO A 14 -8.57 -4.02 3.56
CA PRO A 14 -8.33 -5.14 2.63
C PRO A 14 -8.69 -4.80 1.18
N THR A 15 -9.83 -4.14 0.95
CA THR A 15 -10.25 -3.73 -0.39
C THR A 15 -9.29 -2.73 -1.02
N ALA A 16 -8.80 -1.76 -0.25
CA ALA A 16 -7.83 -0.77 -0.72
C ALA A 16 -6.48 -1.42 -1.06
N ILE A 17 -6.00 -2.37 -0.24
CA ILE A 17 -4.77 -3.13 -0.50
C ILE A 17 -4.91 -3.96 -1.78
N LEU A 18 -6.06 -4.60 -2.00
CA LEU A 18 -6.29 -5.38 -3.22
C LEU A 18 -6.20 -4.51 -4.47
N LYS A 19 -6.85 -3.34 -4.47
CA LYS A 19 -6.76 -2.37 -5.57
C LYS A 19 -5.34 -1.84 -5.76
N PHE A 20 -4.62 -1.60 -4.67
CA PHE A 20 -3.23 -1.17 -4.71
C PHE A 20 -2.34 -2.21 -5.41
N LYS A 21 -2.43 -3.49 -5.01
CA LYS A 21 -1.73 -4.60 -5.67
C LYS A 21 -2.05 -4.70 -7.16
N GLN A 22 -3.32 -4.49 -7.54
CA GLN A 22 -3.71 -4.47 -8.96
C GLN A 22 -3.08 -3.31 -9.73
N GLY A 23 -2.93 -2.15 -9.10
CA GLY A 23 -2.18 -1.01 -9.66
C GLY A 23 -0.71 -1.34 -9.87
N VAL A 24 -0.07 -1.91 -8.84
CA VAL A 24 1.34 -2.39 -8.88
C VAL A 24 1.55 -3.41 -10.01
N GLY A 25 0.62 -4.36 -10.16
CA GLY A 25 0.66 -5.37 -11.23
C GLY A 25 0.51 -4.82 -12.65
N ARG A 26 0.21 -3.52 -12.84
CA ARG A 26 0.31 -2.87 -14.15
C ARG A 26 1.75 -2.54 -14.53
N LEU A 27 2.64 -2.42 -13.55
CA LEU A 27 4.06 -2.13 -13.73
C LEU A 27 4.87 -3.41 -13.93
N ILE A 28 4.59 -4.46 -13.16
CA ILE A 28 5.33 -5.73 -13.20
C ILE A 28 4.51 -6.78 -13.97
N ARG A 29 4.76 -6.92 -15.28
CA ARG A 29 4.09 -7.90 -16.16
C ARG A 29 5.01 -9.02 -16.63
N SER A 30 6.31 -8.80 -16.63
CA SER A 30 7.35 -9.78 -16.97
C SER A 30 8.49 -9.76 -15.96
N ARG A 31 9.33 -10.80 -15.95
CA ARG A 31 10.46 -10.91 -15.01
C ARG A 31 11.54 -9.84 -15.23
N SER A 32 11.58 -9.23 -16.41
CA SER A 32 12.56 -8.21 -16.79
C SER A 32 12.00 -6.79 -16.72
N ASP A 33 10.75 -6.62 -16.26
CA ASP A 33 10.17 -5.29 -16.15
C ASP A 33 10.80 -4.55 -14.96
N GLU A 34 11.30 -3.35 -15.24
CA GLU A 34 11.79 -2.41 -14.24
C GLU A 34 10.90 -1.17 -14.23
N GLY A 35 10.74 -0.57 -13.06
CA GLY A 35 9.97 0.65 -12.95
C GLY A 35 9.84 1.16 -11.53
N ILE A 36 9.25 2.33 -11.39
CA ILE A 36 9.12 3.06 -10.13
C ILE A 36 7.65 3.20 -9.76
N ILE A 37 7.34 2.99 -8.49
CA ILE A 37 6.01 3.23 -7.91
C ILE A 37 6.11 4.43 -6.99
N CYS A 38 5.48 5.54 -7.36
CA CYS A 38 5.40 6.72 -6.53
C CYS A 38 4.09 6.70 -5.73
N ILE A 39 4.17 6.67 -4.40
CA ILE A 39 3.00 6.71 -3.52
C ILE A 39 2.86 8.10 -2.92
N LEU A 40 1.90 8.88 -3.42
CA LEU A 40 1.67 10.27 -3.01
C LEU A 40 0.66 10.40 -1.85
N ASP A 41 0.67 9.43 -0.92
CA ASP A 41 -0.27 9.38 0.19
C ASP A 41 0.47 9.24 1.52
N SER A 42 0.54 10.35 2.27
CA SER A 42 1.22 10.40 3.57
C SER A 42 0.66 9.42 4.60
N ARG A 43 -0.57 8.89 4.42
CA ARG A 43 -1.17 7.90 5.34
C ARG A 43 -0.40 6.60 5.36
N ILE A 44 0.30 6.26 4.27
CA ILE A 44 1.13 5.05 4.19
C ILE A 44 2.25 5.07 5.22
N LEU A 45 2.79 6.25 5.52
CA LEU A 45 3.84 6.44 6.51
C LEU A 45 3.26 6.76 7.90
N LYS A 46 2.22 7.62 7.95
CA LYS A 46 1.73 8.20 9.21
C LYS A 46 0.71 7.33 9.96
N LYS A 47 0.01 6.41 9.27
CA LYS A 47 -1.06 5.62 9.90
C LYS A 47 -0.56 4.20 10.20
N PRO A 48 -0.95 3.59 11.34
CA PRO A 48 -0.52 2.24 11.71
C PRO A 48 -0.86 1.17 10.66
N TYR A 49 -1.93 1.37 9.89
CA TYR A 49 -2.32 0.44 8.83
C TYR A 49 -1.51 0.61 7.53
N GLY A 50 -0.75 1.70 7.38
CA GLY A 50 0.04 1.98 6.19
C GLY A 50 1.08 0.90 5.89
N LYS A 51 1.63 0.27 6.93
CA LYS A 51 2.53 -0.89 6.82
C LYS A 51 1.94 -2.05 6.00
N HIS A 52 0.61 -2.22 6.01
CA HIS A 52 -0.02 -3.30 5.24
C HIS A 52 0.09 -3.08 3.73
N PHE A 53 0.20 -1.83 3.27
CA PHE A 53 0.45 -1.52 1.86
C PHE A 53 1.92 -1.78 1.50
N ILE A 54 2.86 -1.37 2.34
CA ILE A 54 4.30 -1.61 2.08
C ILE A 54 4.59 -3.12 2.06
N HIS A 55 4.10 -3.88 3.05
CA HIS A 55 4.23 -5.33 3.06
C HIS A 55 3.46 -6.05 1.94
N SER A 56 2.63 -5.33 1.17
CA SER A 56 1.91 -5.89 0.03
C SER A 56 2.68 -5.84 -1.28
N LEU A 57 3.79 -5.09 -1.31
CA LEU A 57 4.71 -4.96 -2.44
C LEU A 57 5.69 -6.13 -2.49
N PRO A 58 6.26 -6.45 -3.67
CA PRO A 58 7.46 -7.28 -3.74
C PRO A 58 8.63 -6.61 -3.00
N GLU A 59 9.65 -7.39 -2.65
CA GLU A 59 10.89 -6.81 -2.10
C GLU A 59 11.49 -5.83 -3.12
N CYS A 60 11.60 -4.57 -2.71
CA CYS A 60 12.15 -3.49 -3.50
C CYS A 60 12.78 -2.45 -2.59
N GLU A 61 13.62 -1.60 -3.17
CA GLU A 61 14.11 -0.42 -2.48
C GLU A 61 12.95 0.56 -2.22
N VAL A 62 12.83 1.02 -0.97
CA VAL A 62 11.83 2.01 -0.57
C VAL A 62 12.53 3.30 -0.21
N ILE A 63 12.30 4.33 -1.02
CA ILE A 63 12.82 5.68 -0.81
C ILE A 63 11.69 6.54 -0.26
N ILE A 64 11.96 7.21 0.87
CA ILE A 64 11.00 8.12 1.50
C ILE A 64 11.50 9.54 1.27
N GLU A 65 10.90 10.22 0.29
CA GLU A 65 11.05 11.66 0.10
C GLU A 65 9.90 12.37 0.81
N SER A 66 10.19 12.87 2.00
CA SER A 66 9.36 13.86 2.68
C SER A 66 10.03 15.22 2.55
N GLU A 67 9.28 16.24 2.12
CA GLU A 67 9.70 17.62 2.35
C GLU A 67 10.08 17.77 3.83
N VAL A 68 11.26 18.36 4.02
CA VAL A 68 11.97 18.73 5.26
C VAL A 68 11.08 18.85 6.50
N ASN A 69 11.61 18.34 7.62
CA ASN A 69 11.15 18.55 9.02
C ASN A 69 10.31 19.81 9.25
#